data_AF-A0A6B2UQH2-F1
#
_entry.id   AF-A0A6B2UQH2-F1
#
_cell.length_a   1.000
_cell.length_b   1.000
_cell.length_c   1.000
_cell.angle_alpha   90.00
_cell.angle_beta   90.00
_cell.angle_gamma   90.00
#
_symmetry.space_group_name_H-M   'P 1'
#
loop_
_entity.id
_entity.type
_entity.pdbx_description
1 polymer ?
#
loop_
_entity_poly.entity_id
_entity_poly.type
_entity_poly.pdbx_seq_one_letter_code
_entity_poly.pdbx_strand_id
1 'polypeptide(L)'
;MTAERSRYERLGDAYAGELAAHGVGAAMLTHKWQPADLLDPHSDLDIRVLLSEPPDDWEEWNHRLAAAHAATVRQAEDNRRLLEHPPGFAFTLEEADGRLVSAPELATWSLISGNARELQRWKSRAQMAPWGPSDERFYRALLHARLGGRYRLAADSTDNVLGDLTAYRRHCVAWHYLAPCWFAASALATRTRCPGKTAALTQWRPEGLEGYAELFLHHAAERGARHLLRTAHVALEAALRRIPADRRTGAGTEPSRSDWTMTAGMLRVRVARWLYYLDPPPGVATGYLIRREAKELSAAVRILTAYAADGATPAQRLAARMTALVPTGPTTAATLRAALATWHRECATVQDFLSHTPESPTPEGQPPGSQIPDSHTPEQPTTTRSPAPCPPSSRTPARTRPAS
;
A
#
# COMPACT_ATOMS: atom_id res chain seq x y z
N MET A 1 -31.95 -8.10 -7.93
CA MET A 1 -31.09 -7.40 -8.91
C MET A 1 -29.67 -7.44 -8.37
N THR A 2 -28.81 -8.31 -8.90
CA THR A 2 -27.39 -8.29 -8.57
C THR A 2 -26.80 -6.99 -9.13
N ALA A 3 -26.20 -6.17 -8.27
CA ALA A 3 -25.48 -4.98 -8.71
C ALA A 3 -24.45 -5.39 -9.76
N GLU A 4 -24.40 -4.67 -10.88
CA GLU A 4 -23.39 -4.89 -11.90
C GLU A 4 -22.01 -4.67 -11.28
N ARG A 5 -21.13 -5.67 -11.40
CA ARG A 5 -19.76 -5.55 -10.86
C ARG A 5 -19.04 -4.41 -11.56
N SER A 6 -18.25 -3.65 -10.81
CA SER A 6 -17.39 -2.62 -11.39
C SER A 6 -16.33 -3.22 -12.30
N ARG A 7 -15.76 -2.40 -13.18
CA ARG A 7 -14.66 -2.81 -14.05
C ARG A 7 -13.45 -3.31 -13.27
N TYR A 8 -13.08 -2.65 -12.18
CA TYR A 8 -11.93 -3.02 -11.35
C TYR A 8 -12.14 -4.36 -10.63
N GLU A 9 -13.36 -4.67 -10.20
CA GLU A 9 -13.69 -5.98 -9.63
C GLU A 9 -13.49 -7.08 -10.67
N ARG A 10 -14.02 -6.91 -11.89
CA ARG A 10 -13.81 -7.88 -12.98
C ARG A 10 -12.35 -8.04 -13.35
N LEU A 11 -11.60 -6.94 -13.39
CA LEU A 11 -10.16 -6.96 -13.66
C LEU A 11 -9.39 -7.69 -12.56
N GLY A 12 -9.74 -7.46 -11.29
CA GLY A 12 -9.17 -8.16 -10.14
C GLY A 12 -9.44 -9.66 -10.18
N ASP A 13 -10.66 -10.07 -10.53
CA ASP A 13 -11.04 -11.48 -10.70
C ASP A 13 -10.23 -12.13 -11.84
N ALA A 14 -10.12 -11.46 -12.99
CA ALA A 14 -9.34 -11.94 -14.12
C ALA A 14 -7.85 -12.10 -13.75
N TYR A 15 -7.30 -11.11 -13.04
CA TYR A 15 -5.91 -11.16 -12.56
C TYR A 15 -5.69 -12.33 -11.59
N ALA A 16 -6.62 -12.55 -10.66
CA ALA A 16 -6.55 -13.68 -9.73
C ALA A 16 -6.59 -15.04 -10.47
N GLY A 17 -7.42 -15.14 -11.51
CA GLY A 17 -7.48 -16.32 -12.39
C GLY A 17 -6.15 -16.59 -13.10
N GLU A 18 -5.53 -15.56 -13.67
CA GLU A 18 -4.23 -15.68 -14.35
C GLU A 18 -3.09 -16.04 -13.37
N LEU A 19 -3.08 -15.47 -12.16
CA LEU A 19 -2.12 -15.88 -11.13
C LEU A 19 -2.25 -17.39 -10.84
N ALA A 20 -3.47 -17.88 -10.63
CA ALA A 20 -3.71 -19.29 -10.36
C ALA A 20 -3.32 -20.18 -11.56
N ALA A 21 -3.66 -19.79 -12.79
CA ALA A 21 -3.33 -20.52 -14.01
C ALA A 21 -1.82 -20.66 -14.23
N HIS A 22 -1.03 -19.69 -13.77
CA HIS A 22 0.43 -19.70 -13.82
C HIS A 22 1.10 -20.23 -12.55
N GLY A 23 0.35 -20.80 -11.60
CA GLY A 23 0.91 -21.40 -10.39
C GLY A 23 1.49 -20.38 -9.41
N VAL A 24 0.99 -19.14 -9.42
CA VAL A 24 1.29 -18.12 -8.40
C VAL A 24 0.26 -18.25 -7.28
N GLY A 25 0.60 -19.04 -6.26
CA GLY A 25 -0.27 -19.31 -5.11
C GLY A 25 -0.47 -18.09 -4.21
N ALA A 26 -1.41 -17.21 -4.56
CA ALA A 26 -1.83 -16.10 -3.71
C ALA A 26 -2.89 -16.56 -2.71
N ALA A 27 -2.60 -16.45 -1.40
CA ALA A 27 -3.58 -16.68 -0.35
C ALA A 27 -4.62 -15.55 -0.28
N MET A 28 -4.18 -14.33 -0.58
CA MET A 28 -5.04 -13.16 -0.69
C MET A 28 -4.45 -12.18 -1.69
N LEU A 29 -5.32 -11.53 -2.47
CA LEU A 29 -4.96 -10.40 -3.31
C LEU A 29 -5.65 -9.17 -2.78
N THR A 30 -4.89 -8.10 -2.66
CA THR A 30 -5.42 -6.78 -2.29
C THR A 30 -4.92 -5.75 -3.29
N HIS A 31 -5.52 -4.57 -3.29
CA HIS A 31 -4.97 -3.42 -3.96
C HIS A 31 -4.93 -2.21 -3.03
N LYS A 32 -4.06 -1.26 -3.36
CA LYS A 32 -4.06 0.03 -2.71
C LYS A 32 -5.22 0.89 -3.20
N TRP A 33 -5.70 1.64 -2.23
CA TRP A 33 -6.86 2.53 -2.22
C TRP A 33 -8.21 1.82 -2.09
N GLN A 34 -9.19 2.56 -1.56
CA GLN A 34 -10.57 2.07 -1.45
C GLN A 34 -11.24 2.04 -2.83
N PRO A 35 -12.30 1.25 -3.06
CA PRO A 35 -12.99 1.23 -4.35
C PRO A 35 -13.43 2.62 -4.83
N ALA A 36 -13.88 3.49 -3.90
CA ALA A 36 -14.23 4.88 -4.20
C ALA A 36 -13.05 5.74 -4.71
N ASP A 37 -11.82 5.27 -4.54
CA ASP A 37 -10.61 5.92 -5.03
C ASP A 37 -10.11 5.36 -6.37
N LEU A 38 -10.77 4.36 -6.94
CA LEU A 38 -10.46 3.82 -8.26
C LEU A 38 -11.37 4.48 -9.30
N LEU A 39 -10.87 5.56 -9.92
CA LEU A 39 -11.64 6.35 -10.87
C LEU A 39 -11.45 5.77 -12.28
N ASP A 40 -12.49 5.11 -12.78
CA ASP A 40 -12.52 4.60 -14.15
C ASP A 40 -12.53 5.77 -15.16
N PRO A 41 -11.80 5.69 -16.29
CA PRO A 41 -10.89 4.61 -16.72
C PRO A 41 -9.41 4.90 -16.42
N HIS A 42 -9.11 5.77 -15.45
CA HIS A 42 -7.79 6.37 -15.33
C HIS A 42 -6.96 5.91 -14.14
N SER A 43 -7.54 5.35 -13.08
CA SER A 43 -6.78 4.78 -11.97
C SER A 43 -6.17 3.43 -12.37
N ASP A 44 -4.91 3.22 -12.06
CA ASP A 44 -4.28 1.91 -12.03
C ASP A 44 -4.68 1.15 -10.75
N LEU A 45 -4.59 -0.18 -10.85
CA LEU A 45 -4.80 -1.12 -9.77
C LEU A 45 -3.46 -1.48 -9.13
N ASP A 46 -3.15 -0.82 -8.02
CA ASP A 46 -1.94 -1.00 -7.22
C ASP A 46 -1.97 -2.33 -6.43
N ILE A 47 -1.71 -3.48 -7.06
CA ILE A 47 -1.87 -4.80 -6.43
C ILE A 47 -0.82 -5.08 -5.34
N ARG A 48 -1.20 -5.84 -4.31
CA ARG A 48 -0.35 -6.49 -3.31
C ARG A 48 -0.70 -7.97 -3.26
N VAL A 49 0.30 -8.83 -3.21
CA VAL A 49 0.11 -10.27 -3.08
C VAL A 49 0.39 -10.69 -1.64
N LEU A 50 -0.51 -11.49 -1.07
CA LEU A 50 -0.29 -12.14 0.22
C LEU A 50 -0.16 -13.64 -0.02
N LEU A 51 0.91 -14.22 0.50
CA LEU A 51 1.25 -15.64 0.40
C LEU A 51 1.02 -16.32 1.74
N SER A 52 0.61 -17.58 1.74
CA SER A 52 0.54 -18.37 2.98
C SER A 52 1.94 -18.52 3.59
N GLU A 53 2.92 -18.82 2.76
CA GLU A 53 4.33 -19.00 3.09
C GLU A 53 5.21 -18.42 1.98
N PRO A 54 6.48 -18.08 2.25
CA PRO A 54 7.45 -17.74 1.20
C PRO A 54 7.58 -18.91 0.19
N PRO A 55 7.72 -18.64 -1.11
CA PRO A 55 8.04 -19.68 -2.09
C PRO A 55 9.46 -20.20 -1.85
N ASP A 56 9.69 -21.47 -2.22
CA ASP A 56 11.03 -22.08 -2.18
C ASP A 56 12.02 -21.37 -3.11
N ASP A 57 11.52 -20.84 -4.24
CA ASP A 57 12.29 -20.09 -5.21
C ASP A 57 11.59 -18.78 -5.61
N TRP A 58 12.08 -17.66 -5.10
CA TRP A 58 11.61 -16.34 -5.48
C TRP A 58 11.84 -15.99 -6.96
N GLU A 59 12.93 -16.45 -7.59
CA GLU A 59 13.21 -16.17 -9.00
C GLU A 59 12.18 -16.85 -9.89
N GLU A 60 11.94 -18.16 -9.70
CA GLU A 60 10.92 -18.89 -10.45
C GLU A 60 9.51 -18.31 -10.21
N TRP A 61 9.17 -18.01 -8.95
CA TRP A 61 7.89 -17.39 -8.60
C TRP A 61 7.69 -16.06 -9.33
N ASN A 62 8.73 -15.24 -9.46
CA ASN A 62 8.65 -13.97 -10.19
C ASN A 62 8.49 -14.14 -11.70
N HIS A 63 9.10 -15.16 -12.31
CA HIS A 63 8.89 -15.47 -13.73
C HIS A 63 7.42 -15.81 -13.99
N ARG A 64 6.81 -16.63 -13.12
CA ARG A 64 5.38 -16.97 -13.18
C ARG A 64 4.50 -15.74 -12.97
N LEU A 65 4.84 -14.89 -12.00
CA LEU A 65 4.13 -13.63 -11.76
C LEU A 65 4.18 -12.67 -12.96
N ALA A 66 5.35 -12.52 -13.60
CA ALA A 66 5.49 -11.70 -14.80
C ALA A 66 4.64 -12.25 -15.96
N ALA A 67 4.66 -13.57 -16.16
CA ALA A 67 3.87 -14.24 -17.19
C ALA A 67 2.36 -14.01 -16.99
N ALA A 68 1.87 -14.21 -15.77
CA ALA A 68 0.46 -13.98 -15.42
C ALA A 68 0.02 -12.52 -15.58
N HIS A 69 0.89 -11.58 -15.18
CA HIS A 69 0.62 -10.17 -15.36
C HIS A 69 0.52 -9.81 -16.86
N ALA A 70 1.50 -10.26 -17.65
CA ALA A 70 1.51 -10.03 -19.10
C ALA A 70 0.31 -10.70 -19.79
N ALA A 71 -0.12 -11.89 -19.33
CA ALA A 71 -1.32 -12.57 -19.82
C ALA A 71 -2.58 -11.73 -19.57
N THR A 72 -2.77 -11.23 -18.35
CA THR A 72 -3.92 -10.36 -18.02
C THR A 72 -3.93 -9.07 -18.84
N VAL A 73 -2.76 -8.44 -19.01
CA VAL A 73 -2.63 -7.21 -19.81
C VAL A 73 -2.99 -7.45 -21.29
N ARG A 74 -2.70 -8.63 -21.84
CA ARG A 74 -3.06 -8.98 -23.23
C ARG A 74 -4.56 -9.19 -23.46
N GLN A 75 -5.34 -9.46 -22.41
CA GLN A 75 -6.78 -9.76 -22.55
C GLN A 75 -7.59 -8.57 -23.08
N ALA A 76 -7.19 -7.33 -22.77
CA ALA A 76 -7.86 -6.12 -23.24
C ALA A 76 -6.90 -4.93 -23.28
N GLU A 77 -7.00 -4.08 -24.29
CA GLU A 77 -6.08 -2.94 -24.46
C GLU A 77 -6.11 -1.95 -23.30
N ASP A 78 -7.28 -1.74 -22.68
CA ASP A 78 -7.39 -0.86 -21.53
C ASP A 78 -6.65 -1.38 -20.29
N ASN A 79 -6.39 -2.70 -20.20
CA ASN A 79 -5.63 -3.28 -19.09
C ASN A 79 -4.19 -2.75 -19.08
N ARG A 80 -3.66 -2.25 -20.20
CA ARG A 80 -2.33 -1.62 -20.26
C ARG A 80 -2.21 -0.43 -19.32
N ARG A 81 -3.30 0.34 -19.15
CA ARG A 81 -3.36 1.46 -18.19
C ARG A 81 -3.69 0.99 -16.79
N LEU A 82 -4.67 0.09 -16.66
CA LEU A 82 -5.21 -0.31 -15.37
C LEU A 82 -4.27 -1.26 -14.60
N LEU A 83 -3.44 -2.03 -15.31
CA LEU A 83 -2.39 -2.89 -14.77
C LEU A 83 -1.03 -2.36 -15.26
N GLU A 84 -0.76 -1.08 -15.02
CA GLU A 84 0.45 -0.40 -15.49
C GLU A 84 1.74 -1.09 -15.03
N HIS A 85 1.72 -1.70 -13.84
CA HIS A 85 2.84 -2.46 -13.32
C HIS A 85 2.38 -3.74 -12.60
N PRO A 86 3.25 -4.77 -12.52
CA PRO A 86 3.03 -5.90 -11.64
C PRO A 86 2.86 -5.48 -10.17
N PRO A 87 2.47 -6.39 -9.27
CA PRO A 87 2.24 -6.08 -7.87
C PRO A 87 3.40 -5.31 -7.26
N GLY A 88 3.08 -4.32 -6.42
CA GLY A 88 4.08 -3.45 -5.81
C GLY A 88 4.79 -4.09 -4.62
N PHE A 89 4.15 -5.07 -3.97
CA PHE A 89 4.69 -5.81 -2.84
C PHE A 89 4.14 -7.24 -2.80
N ALA A 90 4.93 -8.16 -2.22
CA ALA A 90 4.49 -9.47 -1.76
C ALA A 90 4.81 -9.65 -0.27
N PHE A 91 3.82 -9.99 0.54
CA PHE A 91 3.99 -10.28 1.96
C PHE A 91 3.47 -11.68 2.29
N THR A 92 3.84 -12.22 3.44
CA THR A 92 3.18 -13.42 3.97
C THR A 92 1.97 -13.05 4.84
N LEU A 93 1.05 -13.99 5.04
CA LEU A 93 -0.05 -13.83 6.01
C LEU A 93 0.51 -13.59 7.41
N GLU A 94 1.58 -14.28 7.79
CA GLU A 94 2.26 -14.12 9.07
C GLU A 94 2.80 -12.68 9.28
N GLU A 95 3.40 -12.08 8.26
CA GLU A 95 3.90 -10.70 8.34
C GLU A 95 2.76 -9.69 8.56
N ALA A 96 1.62 -9.89 7.91
CA ALA A 96 0.42 -9.07 8.10
C ALA A 96 -0.20 -9.30 9.49
N ASP A 97 -0.29 -10.56 9.93
CA ASP A 97 -0.84 -10.92 11.23
C ASP A 97 0.03 -10.44 12.39
N GLY A 98 1.35 -10.56 12.25
CA GLY A 98 2.40 -10.16 13.19
C GLY A 98 2.69 -8.66 13.25
N ARG A 99 1.92 -7.82 12.53
CA ARG A 99 2.05 -6.35 12.51
C ARG A 99 3.39 -5.86 11.96
N LEU A 100 3.99 -6.62 11.05
CA LEU A 100 5.25 -6.26 10.39
C LEU A 100 5.01 -5.38 9.16
N VAL A 101 3.86 -5.54 8.50
CA VAL A 101 3.41 -4.59 7.47
C VAL A 101 3.07 -3.25 8.10
N SER A 102 3.58 -2.17 7.51
CA SER A 102 3.35 -0.80 7.97
C SER A 102 1.85 -0.49 8.09
N ALA A 103 1.40 -0.12 9.30
CA ALA A 103 0.00 0.23 9.57
C ALA A 103 -0.59 1.28 8.60
N PRO A 104 0.08 2.39 8.25
CA PRO A 104 -0.47 3.35 7.29
C PRO A 104 -0.56 2.81 5.85
N GLU A 105 0.28 1.83 5.46
CA GLU A 105 0.09 1.15 4.17
C GLU A 105 -1.12 0.22 4.23
N LEU A 106 -1.18 -0.65 5.25
CA LEU A 106 -2.24 -1.66 5.39
C LEU A 106 -3.64 -1.03 5.51
N ALA A 107 -3.77 0.12 6.19
CA ALA A 107 -5.02 0.83 6.36
C ALA A 107 -5.68 1.24 5.02
N THR A 108 -4.90 1.33 3.93
CA THR A 108 -5.37 1.73 2.59
C THR A 108 -5.82 0.58 1.71
N TRP A 109 -5.65 -0.67 2.15
CA TRP A 109 -5.90 -1.84 1.31
C TRP A 109 -7.39 -2.13 1.13
N SER A 110 -7.70 -2.73 0.00
CA SER A 110 -9.02 -3.28 -0.36
C SER A 110 -8.86 -4.67 -0.93
N LEU A 111 -9.84 -5.53 -0.70
CA LEU A 111 -9.79 -6.92 -1.11
C LEU A 111 -10.08 -7.05 -2.61
N ILE A 112 -9.28 -7.86 -3.30
CA ILE A 112 -9.61 -8.43 -4.61
C ILE A 112 -10.18 -9.84 -4.40
N SER A 113 -9.38 -10.72 -3.77
CA SER A 113 -9.73 -12.11 -3.51
C SER A 113 -9.10 -12.60 -2.20
N GLY A 114 -9.71 -13.62 -1.59
CA GLY A 114 -9.28 -14.20 -0.32
C GLY A 114 -10.20 -13.87 0.86
N ASN A 115 -9.65 -13.85 2.07
CA ASN A 115 -10.42 -13.75 3.31
C ASN A 115 -10.72 -12.29 3.73
N ALA A 116 -11.94 -11.83 3.47
CA ALA A 116 -12.40 -10.48 3.84
C ALA A 116 -12.35 -10.20 5.34
N ARG A 117 -12.63 -11.20 6.19
CA ARG A 117 -12.64 -11.04 7.65
C ARG A 117 -11.24 -10.79 8.20
N GLU A 118 -10.24 -11.46 7.64
CA GLU A 118 -8.84 -11.27 8.03
C GLU A 118 -8.33 -9.89 7.60
N LEU A 119 -8.59 -9.49 6.35
CA LEU A 119 -8.23 -8.15 5.90
C LEU A 119 -8.88 -7.07 6.78
N GLN A 120 -10.17 -7.22 7.09
CA GLN A 120 -10.87 -6.26 7.95
C GLN A 120 -10.27 -6.23 9.36
N ARG A 121 -9.92 -7.40 9.94
CA ARG A 121 -9.21 -7.48 11.23
C ARG A 121 -7.90 -6.70 11.17
N TRP A 122 -7.10 -6.89 10.12
CA TRP A 122 -5.83 -6.17 9.98
C TRP A 122 -6.05 -4.66 9.82
N LYS A 123 -6.98 -4.23 8.96
CA LYS A 123 -7.30 -2.82 8.75
C LYS A 123 -7.76 -2.15 10.04
N SER A 124 -8.66 -2.78 10.78
CA SER A 124 -9.11 -2.27 12.09
C SER A 124 -7.96 -2.17 13.08
N ARG A 125 -7.08 -3.19 13.17
CA ARG A 125 -5.88 -3.10 14.03
C ARG A 125 -4.95 -1.97 13.60
N ALA A 126 -4.71 -1.80 12.30
CA ALA A 126 -3.86 -0.73 11.77
C ALA A 126 -4.46 0.65 12.05
N GLN A 127 -5.78 0.83 11.93
CA GLN A 127 -6.47 2.08 12.22
C GLN A 127 -6.46 2.43 13.72
N MET A 128 -6.62 1.43 14.60
CA MET A 128 -6.65 1.63 16.05
C MET A 128 -5.26 1.69 16.70
N ALA A 129 -4.20 1.29 16.01
CA ALA A 129 -2.85 1.34 16.55
C ALA A 129 -2.48 2.80 16.93
N PRO A 130 -1.72 3.03 18.01
CA PRO A 130 -1.23 4.36 18.34
C PRO A 130 -0.49 4.99 17.17
N TRP A 131 -0.64 6.30 16.99
CA TRP A 131 0.16 7.04 16.02
C TRP A 131 1.62 7.09 16.48
N GLY A 132 2.55 6.68 15.61
CA GLY A 132 3.97 6.59 15.93
C GLY A 132 4.90 7.25 14.91
N PRO A 133 6.23 7.18 15.14
CA PRO A 133 7.22 7.73 14.22
C PRO A 133 7.17 7.11 12.82
N SER A 134 6.80 5.84 12.68
CA SER A 134 6.65 5.18 11.38
C SER A 134 5.54 5.81 10.54
N ASP A 135 4.45 6.26 11.16
CA ASP A 135 3.37 7.00 10.49
C ASP A 135 3.86 8.34 9.96
N GLU A 136 4.52 9.13 10.81
CA GLU A 136 5.13 10.41 10.42
C GLU A 136 6.06 10.22 9.22
N ARG A 137 6.96 9.22 9.28
CA ARG A 137 7.87 8.90 8.18
C ARG A 137 7.11 8.54 6.90
N PHE A 138 6.09 7.69 6.99
CA PHE A 138 5.30 7.26 5.83
C PHE A 138 4.61 8.44 5.14
N TYR A 139 3.83 9.23 5.87
CA TYR A 139 3.06 10.33 5.28
C TYR A 139 3.96 11.50 4.85
N ARG A 140 5.04 11.80 5.58
CA ARG A 140 6.03 12.80 5.14
C ARG A 140 6.80 12.34 3.92
N ALA A 141 7.18 11.06 3.82
CA ALA A 141 7.79 10.51 2.62
C ALA A 141 6.84 10.61 1.42
N LEU A 142 5.53 10.39 1.61
CA LEU A 142 4.52 10.60 0.58
C LEU A 142 4.54 12.05 0.09
N LEU A 143 4.46 13.03 1.00
CA LEU A 143 4.51 14.46 0.67
C LEU A 143 5.81 14.83 -0.03
N HIS A 144 6.96 14.47 0.55
CA HIS A 144 8.28 14.76 -0.01
C HIS A 144 8.43 14.17 -1.43
N ALA A 145 7.93 12.95 -1.65
CA ALA A 145 7.97 12.29 -2.94
C ALA A 145 7.17 13.00 -4.06
N ARG A 146 6.19 13.86 -3.72
CA ARG A 146 5.42 14.68 -4.69
C ARG A 146 5.85 16.15 -4.71
N LEU A 147 6.29 16.69 -3.57
CA LEU A 147 6.58 18.12 -3.38
C LEU A 147 8.06 18.46 -3.53
N GLY A 148 8.95 17.57 -3.08
CA GLY A 148 10.41 17.73 -3.12
C GLY A 148 11.02 17.82 -4.52
N GLY A 149 10.20 17.75 -5.57
CA GLY A 149 10.58 17.96 -6.96
C GLY A 149 9.50 18.64 -7.81
N ARG A 150 8.63 19.48 -7.17
CA ARG A 150 7.50 20.25 -7.75
C ARG A 150 6.85 19.56 -8.96
N TYR A 151 5.89 18.68 -8.65
CA TYR A 151 5.09 17.91 -9.61
C TYR A 151 4.89 18.62 -10.97
N ARG A 152 5.22 17.90 -12.05
CA ARG A 152 5.08 18.36 -13.42
C ARG A 152 4.11 17.42 -14.13
N LEU A 153 2.98 17.95 -14.58
CA LEU A 153 1.98 17.16 -15.32
C LEU A 153 2.57 16.46 -16.56
N ALA A 154 3.57 17.05 -17.20
CA ALA A 154 4.26 16.44 -18.34
C ALA A 154 5.11 15.20 -17.99
N ALA A 155 5.34 14.93 -16.70
CA ALA A 155 6.05 13.73 -16.24
C ALA A 155 5.13 12.52 -15.99
N ASP A 156 3.81 12.72 -16.04
CA ASP A 156 2.85 11.63 -16.12
C ASP A 156 2.80 11.13 -17.56
N SER A 157 3.14 9.85 -17.74
CA SER A 157 3.08 9.24 -19.06
C SER A 157 1.63 9.16 -19.54
N THR A 158 1.43 9.44 -20.82
CA THR A 158 0.19 9.22 -21.54
C THR A 158 0.28 8.01 -22.49
N ASP A 159 1.40 7.29 -22.48
CA ASP A 159 1.75 6.32 -23.52
C ASP A 159 0.79 5.11 -23.55
N ASN A 160 0.27 4.71 -22.38
CA ASN A 160 -0.69 3.60 -22.24
C ASN A 160 -2.14 4.08 -22.09
N VAL A 161 -2.41 5.38 -22.25
CA VAL A 161 -3.76 5.94 -22.03
C VAL A 161 -4.57 5.85 -23.32
N LEU A 162 -5.70 5.17 -23.24
CA LEU A 162 -6.68 5.09 -24.32
C LEU A 162 -7.82 6.08 -24.04
N GLY A 163 -8.30 6.76 -25.09
CA GLY A 163 -9.42 7.70 -24.99
C GLY A 163 -9.06 9.13 -24.60
N ASP A 164 -9.84 9.74 -23.71
CA ASP A 164 -9.80 11.17 -23.41
C ASP A 164 -8.55 11.57 -22.59
N LEU A 165 -7.49 11.97 -23.31
CA LEU A 165 -6.25 12.51 -22.73
C LEU A 165 -6.49 13.78 -21.90
N THR A 166 -7.53 14.56 -22.18
CA THR A 166 -7.85 15.76 -21.40
C THR A 166 -8.42 15.37 -20.04
N ALA A 167 -9.33 14.39 -20.00
CA ALA A 167 -9.82 13.81 -18.75
C ALA A 167 -8.69 13.17 -17.96
N TYR A 168 -7.82 12.38 -18.62
CA TYR A 168 -6.67 11.77 -17.95
C TYR A 168 -5.74 12.82 -17.33
N ARG A 169 -5.45 13.91 -18.02
CA ARG A 169 -4.63 15.00 -17.46
C ARG A 169 -5.28 15.67 -16.25
N ARG A 170 -6.61 15.84 -16.23
CA ARG A 170 -7.32 16.32 -15.03
C ARG A 170 -7.22 15.30 -13.89
N HIS A 171 -7.37 14.02 -14.19
CA HIS A 171 -7.19 12.91 -13.24
C HIS A 171 -5.79 12.91 -12.64
N CYS A 172 -4.73 13.08 -13.44
CA CYS A 172 -3.35 13.15 -12.92
C CYS A 172 -3.21 14.28 -11.88
N VAL A 173 -3.73 15.48 -12.18
CA VAL A 173 -3.67 16.60 -11.24
C VAL A 173 -4.48 16.34 -9.98
N ALA A 174 -5.75 15.94 -10.12
CA ALA A 174 -6.65 15.78 -8.99
C ALA A 174 -6.29 14.56 -8.13
N TRP A 175 -6.03 13.41 -8.77
CA TRP A 175 -6.02 12.10 -8.12
C TRP A 175 -4.65 11.44 -7.99
N HIS A 176 -3.68 11.82 -8.84
CA HIS A 176 -2.28 11.36 -8.73
C HIS A 176 -1.40 12.36 -7.97
N TYR A 177 -1.68 13.66 -8.11
CA TYR A 177 -0.94 14.71 -7.42
C TYR A 177 -1.62 15.19 -6.14
N LEU A 178 -2.77 15.85 -6.26
CA LEU A 178 -3.37 16.54 -5.11
C LEU A 178 -3.93 15.60 -4.06
N ALA A 179 -4.82 14.68 -4.42
CA ALA A 179 -5.52 13.86 -3.45
C ALA A 179 -4.57 12.98 -2.60
N PRO A 180 -3.48 12.38 -3.11
CA PRO A 180 -2.48 11.72 -2.28
C PRO A 180 -1.78 12.68 -1.30
N CYS A 181 -1.50 13.91 -1.72
CA CYS A 181 -0.90 14.91 -0.83
C CYS A 181 -1.89 15.37 0.24
N TRP A 182 -3.15 15.60 -0.13
CA TRP A 182 -4.22 15.93 0.82
C TRP A 182 -4.44 14.81 1.83
N PHE A 183 -4.45 13.57 1.36
CA PHE A 183 -4.47 12.37 2.19
C PHE A 183 -3.36 12.37 3.23
N ALA A 184 -2.10 12.55 2.81
CA ALA A 184 -0.99 12.61 3.76
C ALA A 184 -1.04 13.82 4.70
N ALA A 185 -1.42 14.99 4.18
CA ALA A 185 -1.57 16.20 4.98
C ALA A 185 -2.65 16.03 6.06
N SER A 186 -3.80 15.43 5.71
CA SER A 186 -4.88 15.15 6.64
C SER A 186 -4.45 14.21 7.76
N ALA A 187 -3.71 13.14 7.40
CA ALA A 187 -3.24 12.17 8.37
C ALA A 187 -2.23 12.80 9.34
N LEU A 188 -1.28 13.60 8.83
CA LEU A 188 -0.30 14.32 9.65
C LEU A 188 -0.95 15.38 10.55
N ALA A 189 -1.91 16.14 10.02
CA ALA A 189 -2.58 17.20 10.76
C ALA A 189 -3.45 16.66 11.90
N THR A 190 -4.14 15.54 11.67
CA THR A 190 -5.07 14.94 12.65
C THR A 190 -4.42 13.87 13.52
N ARG A 191 -3.22 13.37 13.13
CA ARG A 191 -2.57 12.19 13.71
C ARG A 191 -3.47 10.95 13.68
N THR A 192 -4.25 10.81 12.61
CA THR A 192 -5.12 9.66 12.38
C THR A 192 -4.84 9.05 11.02
N ARG A 193 -4.93 7.71 10.90
CA ARG A 193 -4.78 7.03 9.63
C ARG A 193 -6.11 7.11 8.88
N CYS A 194 -6.10 7.77 7.73
CA CYS A 194 -7.26 7.83 6.85
C CYS A 194 -7.33 6.55 5.98
N PRO A 195 -8.52 6.01 5.67
CA PRO A 195 -8.64 4.82 4.84
C PRO A 195 -8.35 5.07 3.35
N GLY A 196 -8.41 6.31 2.86
CA GLY A 196 -8.26 6.61 1.43
C GLY A 196 -8.33 8.08 1.06
N LYS A 197 -8.16 8.38 -0.24
CA LYS A 197 -8.06 9.75 -0.77
C LYS A 197 -9.40 10.50 -0.67
N THR A 198 -10.49 9.85 -1.05
CA THR A 198 -11.86 10.36 -0.99
C THR A 198 -12.25 10.66 0.45
N ALA A 199 -11.95 9.74 1.37
CA ALA A 199 -12.21 9.93 2.79
C ALA A 199 -11.47 11.15 3.33
N ALA A 200 -10.20 11.34 2.96
CA ALA A 200 -9.42 12.50 3.39
C ALA A 200 -10.01 13.83 2.91
N LEU A 201 -10.40 13.92 1.63
CA LEU A 201 -11.04 15.12 1.07
C LEU A 201 -12.44 15.36 1.65
N THR A 202 -13.13 14.31 2.09
CA THR A 202 -14.47 14.42 2.70
C THR A 202 -14.39 14.84 4.16
N GLN A 203 -13.47 14.25 4.93
CA GLN A 203 -13.45 14.36 6.39
C GLN A 203 -12.55 15.49 6.89
N TRP A 204 -11.49 15.85 6.16
CA TRP A 204 -10.56 16.90 6.56
C TRP A 204 -10.64 18.10 5.63
N ARG A 205 -11.48 19.05 6.05
CA ARG A 205 -11.74 20.32 5.36
C ARG A 205 -11.52 21.47 6.35
N PRO A 206 -10.27 21.86 6.62
CA PRO A 206 -10.00 22.96 7.53
C PRO A 206 -10.55 24.28 6.95
N GLU A 207 -10.91 25.20 7.84
CA GLU A 207 -11.55 26.47 7.49
C GLU A 207 -10.86 27.18 6.31
N GLY A 208 -11.64 27.50 5.29
CA GLY A 208 -11.21 28.20 4.08
C GLY A 208 -10.73 27.27 2.97
N LEU A 209 -10.71 25.95 3.18
CA LEU A 209 -10.29 24.96 2.17
C LEU A 209 -11.43 24.04 1.68
N GLU A 210 -12.66 24.25 2.14
CA GLU A 210 -13.85 23.46 1.81
C GLU A 210 -14.10 23.44 0.30
N GLY A 211 -14.07 24.62 -0.33
CA GLY A 211 -14.27 24.76 -1.77
C GLY A 211 -13.18 24.07 -2.61
N TYR A 212 -11.95 23.98 -2.10
CA TYR A 212 -10.91 23.19 -2.77
C TYR A 212 -11.21 21.69 -2.66
N ALA A 213 -11.54 21.20 -1.47
CA ALA A 213 -11.86 19.80 -1.26
C ALA A 213 -13.02 19.34 -2.16
N GLU A 214 -14.09 20.14 -2.26
CA GLU A 214 -15.24 19.89 -3.14
C GLU A 214 -14.86 19.92 -4.61
N LEU A 215 -14.08 20.92 -5.04
CA LEU A 215 -13.61 21.02 -6.43
C LEU A 215 -12.88 19.74 -6.86
N PHE A 216 -12.01 19.20 -6.00
CA PHE A 216 -11.19 18.03 -6.32
C PHE A 216 -11.92 16.70 -6.16
N LEU A 217 -12.93 16.61 -5.28
CA LEU A 217 -13.84 15.46 -5.22
C LEU A 217 -14.68 15.32 -6.50
N HIS A 218 -15.07 16.44 -7.11
CA HIS A 218 -15.87 16.44 -8.34
C HIS A 218 -15.05 16.56 -9.63
N HIS A 219 -13.72 16.57 -9.53
CA HIS A 219 -12.80 16.61 -10.67
C HIS A 219 -13.06 17.73 -11.70
N ALA A 220 -13.70 18.83 -11.26
CA ALA A 220 -14.16 19.98 -12.04
C ALA A 220 -14.02 19.84 -13.56
N ALA A 221 -14.91 19.06 -14.17
CA ALA A 221 -14.86 18.68 -15.58
C ALA A 221 -14.73 19.88 -16.54
N GLU A 222 -15.22 21.05 -16.11
CA GLU A 222 -15.28 22.28 -16.89
C GLU A 222 -13.96 23.05 -16.99
N ARG A 223 -12.93 22.70 -16.19
CA ARG A 223 -11.67 23.47 -16.13
C ARG A 223 -10.51 22.69 -16.75
N GLY A 224 -9.68 23.38 -17.54
CA GLY A 224 -8.47 22.78 -18.13
C GLY A 224 -7.44 22.35 -17.06
N ALA A 225 -6.71 21.27 -17.33
CA ALA A 225 -5.75 20.67 -16.37
C ALA A 225 -4.69 21.65 -15.84
N ARG A 226 -4.26 22.64 -16.65
CA ARG A 226 -3.30 23.68 -16.20
C ARG A 226 -3.89 24.58 -15.10
N HIS A 227 -5.17 24.94 -15.23
CA HIS A 227 -5.85 25.74 -14.22
C HIS A 227 -6.05 24.92 -12.95
N LEU A 228 -6.47 23.67 -13.11
CA LEU A 228 -6.61 22.73 -12.01
C LEU A 228 -5.28 22.55 -11.26
N LEU A 229 -4.15 22.48 -11.98
CA LEU A 229 -2.83 22.34 -11.38
C LEU A 229 -2.41 23.56 -10.55
N ARG A 230 -2.64 24.79 -11.07
CA ARG A 230 -2.40 26.01 -10.28
C ARG A 230 -3.25 26.02 -9.01
N THR A 231 -4.52 25.66 -9.14
CA THR A 231 -5.45 25.55 -8.02
C THR A 231 -4.97 24.51 -7.00
N ALA A 232 -4.45 23.37 -7.48
CA ALA A 232 -3.92 22.32 -6.65
C ALA A 232 -2.71 22.77 -5.83
N HIS A 233 -1.79 23.54 -6.43
CA HIS A 233 -0.65 24.11 -5.70
C HIS A 233 -1.10 25.02 -4.57
N VAL A 234 -2.02 25.96 -4.84
CA VAL A 234 -2.56 26.87 -3.82
C VAL A 234 -3.23 26.08 -2.68
N ALA A 235 -4.06 25.10 -3.03
CA ALA A 235 -4.76 24.24 -2.08
C ALA A 235 -3.77 23.45 -1.21
N LEU A 236 -2.74 22.85 -1.81
CA LEU A 236 -1.70 22.12 -1.07
C LEU A 236 -0.90 23.03 -0.16
N GLU A 237 -0.42 24.18 -0.64
CA GLU A 237 0.32 25.13 0.20
C GLU A 237 -0.49 25.56 1.42
N ALA A 238 -1.79 25.80 1.24
CA ALA A 238 -2.67 26.13 2.34
C ALA A 238 -2.90 24.94 3.30
N ALA A 239 -3.05 23.73 2.78
CA ALA A 239 -3.18 22.51 3.59
C ALA A 239 -1.90 22.19 4.38
N LEU A 240 -0.72 22.35 3.77
CA LEU A 240 0.58 22.09 4.41
C LEU A 240 0.81 23.00 5.61
N ARG A 241 0.31 24.24 5.59
CA ARG A 241 0.35 25.17 6.74
C ARG A 241 -0.45 24.68 7.95
N ARG A 242 -1.35 23.70 7.76
CA ARG A 242 -2.13 23.08 8.84
C ARG A 242 -1.45 21.85 9.44
N ILE A 243 -0.34 21.40 8.85
CA ILE A 243 0.43 20.28 9.39
C ILE A 243 1.30 20.80 10.53
N PRO A 244 1.24 20.20 11.74
CA PRO A 244 2.15 20.54 12.82
C PRO A 244 3.61 20.44 12.36
N ALA A 245 4.42 21.39 12.83
CA ALA A 245 5.86 21.38 12.60
C ALA A 245 6.43 19.99 12.98
N ASP A 246 7.40 19.53 12.19
CA ASP A 246 8.07 18.27 12.46
C ASP A 246 8.68 18.33 13.86
N ARG A 247 8.03 17.69 14.83
CA ARG A 247 8.63 17.43 16.13
C ARG A 247 9.69 16.39 15.83
N ARG A 248 10.89 16.85 15.45
CA ARG A 248 12.06 16.02 15.10
C ARG A 248 12.02 14.72 15.89
N THR A 249 11.41 13.68 15.31
CA THR A 249 11.57 12.32 15.80
C THR A 249 13.01 12.03 15.42
N GLY A 250 13.90 11.96 16.41
CA GLY A 250 15.35 12.00 16.22
C GLY A 250 15.79 11.26 14.96
N ALA A 251 16.60 11.94 14.14
CA ALA A 251 17.42 11.26 13.15
C ALA A 251 18.28 10.25 13.94
N GLY A 252 17.91 8.98 13.89
CA GLY A 252 18.42 7.95 14.80
C GLY A 252 17.38 6.96 15.34
N THR A 253 16.16 6.89 14.78
CA THR A 253 15.32 5.72 15.06
C THR A 253 15.94 4.52 14.36
N GLU A 254 16.41 3.54 15.13
CA GLU A 254 16.90 2.29 14.57
C GLU A 254 15.86 1.70 13.61
N PRO A 255 16.30 1.18 12.46
CA PRO A 255 15.39 0.64 11.47
C PRO A 255 14.68 -0.58 12.04
N SER A 256 13.36 -0.56 11.93
CA SER A 256 12.50 -1.54 12.59
C SER A 256 12.33 -2.81 11.75
N ARG A 257 11.84 -3.89 12.38
CA ARG A 257 11.36 -5.10 11.67
C ARG A 257 10.33 -4.76 10.58
N SER A 258 9.54 -3.71 10.78
CA SER A 258 8.61 -3.22 9.76
C SER A 258 9.33 -2.60 8.56
N ASP A 259 10.40 -1.83 8.80
CA ASP A 259 11.19 -1.24 7.70
C ASP A 259 11.88 -2.35 6.86
N TRP A 260 12.38 -3.42 7.51
CA TRP A 260 12.85 -4.63 6.81
C TRP A 260 11.73 -5.26 5.99
N THR A 261 10.60 -5.58 6.62
CA THR A 261 9.48 -6.29 5.98
C THR A 261 8.92 -5.51 4.79
N MET A 262 8.78 -4.19 4.93
CA MET A 262 8.35 -3.33 3.82
C MET A 262 9.36 -3.34 2.68
N THR A 263 10.65 -3.34 2.98
CA THR A 263 11.72 -3.38 1.97
C THR A 263 11.80 -4.75 1.29
N ALA A 264 11.78 -5.84 2.04
CA ALA A 264 11.73 -7.20 1.51
C ALA A 264 10.47 -7.42 0.67
N GLY A 265 9.30 -7.01 1.18
CA GLY A 265 8.03 -7.10 0.47
C GLY A 265 8.07 -6.41 -0.90
N MET A 266 8.70 -5.25 -0.96
CA MET A 266 8.91 -4.50 -2.19
C MET A 266 9.93 -5.17 -3.13
N LEU A 267 10.99 -5.78 -2.58
CA LEU A 267 12.05 -6.44 -3.37
C LEU A 267 11.61 -7.81 -3.93
N ARG A 268 10.71 -8.52 -3.23
CA ARG A 268 10.16 -9.83 -3.61
C ARG A 268 9.47 -9.86 -4.97
N VAL A 269 9.01 -8.73 -5.48
CA VAL A 269 8.30 -8.62 -6.78
C VAL A 269 9.15 -7.97 -7.87
N ARG A 270 10.42 -7.65 -7.60
CA ARG A 270 11.26 -6.84 -8.51
C ARG A 270 11.61 -7.57 -9.79
N VAL A 271 11.96 -8.84 -9.69
CA VAL A 271 12.26 -9.65 -10.87
C VAL A 271 11.06 -9.65 -11.81
N ALA A 272 9.83 -9.84 -11.30
CA ALA A 272 8.63 -9.80 -12.13
C ALA A 272 8.40 -8.43 -12.81
N ARG A 273 8.57 -7.34 -12.06
CA ARG A 273 8.47 -5.96 -12.60
C ARG A 273 9.50 -5.71 -13.69
N TRP A 274 10.75 -6.10 -13.47
CA TRP A 274 11.83 -5.87 -14.44
C TRP A 274 11.66 -6.72 -15.69
N LEU A 275 11.28 -8.00 -15.55
CA LEU A 275 10.96 -8.85 -16.69
C LEU A 275 9.84 -8.24 -17.54
N TYR A 276 8.73 -7.84 -16.91
CA TYR A 276 7.63 -7.17 -17.61
C TYR A 276 8.04 -5.86 -18.28
N TYR A 277 8.88 -5.04 -17.63
CA TYR A 277 9.31 -3.78 -18.25
C TYR A 277 10.27 -3.97 -19.42
N LEU A 278 11.12 -5.01 -19.36
CA LEU A 278 12.11 -5.31 -20.39
C LEU A 278 11.50 -6.00 -21.60
N ASP A 279 10.42 -6.76 -21.39
CA ASP A 279 9.68 -7.48 -22.42
C ASP A 279 8.16 -7.35 -22.21
N PRO A 280 7.59 -6.14 -22.42
CA PRO A 280 6.17 -5.92 -22.21
C PRO A 280 5.35 -6.47 -23.39
N PRO A 281 4.05 -6.78 -23.19
CA PRO A 281 3.16 -7.13 -24.29
C PRO A 281 3.17 -6.11 -25.43
N PRO A 282 2.90 -6.53 -26.69
CA PRO A 282 2.84 -5.61 -27.82
C PRO A 282 1.89 -4.42 -27.58
N GLY A 283 2.37 -3.22 -27.90
CA GLY A 283 1.62 -1.97 -27.72
C GLY A 283 1.66 -1.39 -26.30
N VAL A 284 2.38 -2.01 -25.36
CA VAL A 284 2.58 -1.47 -24.00
C VAL A 284 3.90 -0.70 -23.93
N ALA A 285 3.84 0.52 -23.42
CA ALA A 285 5.01 1.34 -23.16
C ALA A 285 5.44 1.21 -21.69
N THR A 286 6.67 0.77 -21.45
CA THR A 286 7.26 0.61 -20.09
C THR A 286 8.53 1.43 -19.87
N GLY A 287 9.04 2.11 -20.90
CA GLY A 287 10.32 2.83 -20.81
C GLY A 287 10.36 3.91 -19.72
N TYR A 288 9.23 4.54 -19.42
CA TYR A 288 9.13 5.49 -18.30
C TYR A 288 9.06 4.80 -16.94
N LEU A 289 8.55 3.57 -16.85
CA LEU A 289 8.55 2.75 -15.63
C LEU A 289 9.98 2.33 -15.27
N ILE A 290 10.77 1.94 -16.27
CA ILE A 290 12.21 1.66 -16.09
C ILE A 290 12.90 2.84 -15.43
N ARG A 291 12.68 4.08 -15.89
CA ARG A 291 13.30 5.27 -15.29
C ARG A 291 12.80 5.57 -13.87
N ARG A 292 11.55 5.22 -13.56
CA ARG A 292 10.94 5.43 -12.24
C ARG A 292 11.51 4.48 -11.17
N GLU A 293 12.02 3.31 -11.56
CA GLU A 293 12.62 2.33 -10.63
C GLU A 293 13.73 2.95 -9.76
N ALA A 294 14.57 3.83 -10.31
CA ALA A 294 15.64 4.50 -9.56
C ALA A 294 15.17 5.12 -8.23
N LYS A 295 13.95 5.69 -8.20
CA LYS A 295 13.38 6.28 -6.99
C LYS A 295 13.06 5.23 -5.92
N GLU A 296 12.45 4.12 -6.32
CA GLU A 296 12.05 3.04 -5.42
C GLU A 296 13.28 2.29 -4.89
N LEU A 297 14.24 2.01 -5.76
CA LEU A 297 15.49 1.33 -5.42
C LEU A 297 16.39 2.20 -4.52
N SER A 298 16.46 3.51 -4.77
CA SER A 298 17.18 4.43 -3.87
C SER A 298 16.57 4.46 -2.47
N ALA A 299 15.24 4.37 -2.35
CA ALA A 299 14.58 4.29 -1.05
C ALA A 299 14.91 2.98 -0.32
N ALA A 300 14.95 1.86 -1.04
CA ALA A 300 15.34 0.57 -0.50
C ALA A 300 16.80 0.57 -0.01
N VAL A 301 17.73 1.03 -0.84
CA VAL A 301 19.16 1.15 -0.50
C VAL A 301 19.34 1.96 0.77
N ARG A 302 18.64 3.09 0.92
CA ARG A 302 18.72 3.92 2.14
C ARG A 302 18.26 3.16 3.38
N ILE A 303 17.18 2.39 3.31
CA ILE A 303 16.68 1.60 4.44
C ILE A 303 17.65 0.46 4.77
N LEU A 304 18.12 -0.28 3.77
CA LEU A 304 19.06 -1.38 3.97
C LEU A 304 20.40 -0.88 4.53
N THR A 305 20.90 0.27 4.06
CA THR A 305 22.11 0.90 4.59
C THR A 305 21.94 1.28 6.05
N ALA A 306 20.79 1.88 6.41
CA ALA A 306 20.50 2.18 7.81
C ALA A 306 20.44 0.89 8.66
N TYR A 307 19.90 -0.20 8.12
CA TYR A 307 19.81 -1.49 8.80
C TYR A 307 21.18 -2.14 8.96
N ALA A 308 22.06 -1.98 7.99
CA ALA A 308 23.39 -2.59 7.95
C ALA A 308 24.41 -1.96 8.93
N ALA A 309 24.10 -0.85 9.58
CA ALA A 309 25.05 0.13 10.14
C ALA A 309 26.24 -0.47 10.91
N ASP A 310 26.04 -1.51 11.75
CA ASP A 310 27.11 -2.09 12.58
C ASP A 310 27.51 -3.52 12.18
N GLY A 311 26.80 -4.15 11.23
CA GLY A 311 27.11 -5.51 10.75
C GLY A 311 27.16 -6.62 11.83
N ALA A 312 26.68 -6.33 13.04
CA ALA A 312 26.85 -7.18 14.22
C ALA A 312 26.01 -8.45 14.14
N THR A 313 24.77 -8.35 13.64
CA THR A 313 23.86 -9.50 13.53
C THR A 313 23.88 -10.13 12.12
N PRO A 314 23.51 -11.42 11.99
CA PRO A 314 23.35 -12.06 10.68
C PRO A 314 22.41 -11.26 9.74
N ALA A 315 21.31 -10.72 10.26
CA ALA A 315 20.38 -9.90 9.50
C ALA A 315 21.02 -8.59 8.99
N GLN A 316 21.83 -7.92 9.82
CA GLN A 316 22.54 -6.71 9.39
C GLN A 316 23.57 -7.00 8.29
N ARG A 317 24.31 -8.11 8.39
CA ARG A 317 25.22 -8.56 7.33
C ARG A 317 24.48 -8.90 6.04
N LEU A 318 23.32 -9.54 6.16
CA LEU A 318 22.46 -9.85 5.01
C LEU A 318 21.91 -8.58 4.34
N ALA A 319 21.48 -7.58 5.13
CA ALA A 319 21.10 -6.26 4.60
C ALA A 319 22.27 -5.57 3.87
N ALA A 320 23.48 -5.63 4.42
CA ALA A 320 24.68 -5.05 3.79
C ALA A 320 24.96 -5.70 2.42
N ARG A 321 24.91 -7.04 2.35
CA ARG A 321 25.05 -7.76 1.09
C ARG A 321 23.94 -7.39 0.11
N MET A 322 22.68 -7.40 0.54
CA MET A 322 21.56 -7.04 -0.32
C MET A 322 21.66 -5.59 -0.82
N THR A 323 22.15 -4.66 0.00
CA THR A 323 22.41 -3.26 -0.41
C THR A 323 23.36 -3.19 -1.61
N ALA A 324 24.41 -4.00 -1.62
CA ALA A 324 25.37 -4.05 -2.73
C ALA A 324 24.79 -4.62 -4.02
N LEU A 325 23.71 -5.41 -3.94
CA LEU A 325 23.03 -6.02 -5.09
C LEU A 325 21.93 -5.14 -5.69
N VAL A 326 21.47 -4.11 -4.97
CA VAL A 326 20.45 -3.18 -5.48
C VAL A 326 21.13 -2.11 -6.33
N PRO A 327 20.75 -1.93 -7.60
CA PRO A 327 21.39 -0.94 -8.46
C PRO A 327 21.14 0.47 -7.94
N THR A 328 22.20 1.28 -7.96
CA THR A 328 22.16 2.69 -7.54
C THR A 328 22.25 3.62 -8.76
N GLY A 329 21.61 4.78 -8.67
CA GLY A 329 21.60 5.77 -9.75
C GLY A 329 20.48 5.60 -10.78
N PRO A 330 20.61 6.23 -11.96
CA PRO A 330 19.60 6.17 -13.02
C PRO A 330 19.41 4.74 -13.55
N THR A 331 18.15 4.34 -13.69
CA THR A 331 17.78 3.03 -14.20
C THR A 331 17.47 3.08 -15.69
N THR A 332 18.08 2.16 -16.45
CA THR A 332 17.88 1.93 -17.88
C THR A 332 17.59 0.45 -18.14
N ALA A 333 17.20 0.08 -19.35
CA ALA A 333 17.02 -1.33 -19.70
C ALA A 333 18.31 -2.14 -19.50
N ALA A 334 19.48 -1.57 -19.80
CA ALA A 334 20.77 -2.20 -19.54
C ALA A 334 21.02 -2.39 -18.03
N THR A 335 20.69 -1.37 -17.22
CA THR A 335 20.79 -1.46 -15.75
C THR A 335 19.93 -2.59 -15.19
N LEU A 336 18.68 -2.73 -15.65
CA LEU A 336 17.78 -3.80 -15.17
C LEU A 336 18.25 -5.19 -15.61
N ARG A 337 18.73 -5.36 -16.86
CA ARG A 337 19.31 -6.64 -17.31
C ARG A 337 20.54 -7.02 -16.50
N ALA A 338 21.42 -6.05 -16.21
CA ALA A 338 22.58 -6.28 -15.37
C ALA A 338 22.18 -6.66 -13.93
N ALA A 339 21.18 -5.99 -13.37
CA ALA A 339 20.65 -6.31 -12.04
C ALA A 339 20.06 -7.72 -11.98
N LEU A 340 19.24 -8.12 -12.97
CA LEU A 340 18.71 -9.49 -13.09
C LEU A 340 19.85 -10.52 -13.13
N ALA A 341 20.85 -10.31 -14.00
CA ALA A 341 21.98 -11.23 -14.11
C ALA A 341 22.80 -11.32 -12.81
N THR A 342 22.95 -10.21 -12.09
CA THR A 342 23.61 -10.19 -10.78
C THR A 342 22.80 -10.93 -9.72
N TRP A 343 21.49 -10.68 -9.64
CA TRP A 343 20.63 -11.37 -8.67
C TRP A 343 20.56 -12.88 -8.91
N HIS A 344 20.58 -13.31 -10.17
CA HIS A 344 20.66 -14.72 -10.53
C HIS A 344 21.98 -15.36 -10.06
N ARG A 345 23.12 -14.70 -10.27
CA ARG A 345 24.42 -15.20 -9.78
C ARG A 345 24.51 -15.24 -8.25
N GLU A 346 23.87 -14.28 -7.59
CA GLU A 346 23.84 -14.11 -6.14
C GLU A 346 22.55 -14.69 -5.53
N CYS A 347 21.94 -15.69 -6.19
CA CYS A 347 20.61 -16.18 -5.86
C CYS A 347 20.48 -16.60 -4.40
N ALA A 348 21.47 -17.29 -3.82
CA ALA A 348 21.44 -17.67 -2.41
C ALA A 348 21.27 -16.45 -1.47
N THR A 349 22.05 -15.38 -1.68
CA THR A 349 21.94 -14.15 -0.88
C THR A 349 20.57 -13.49 -1.04
N VAL A 350 20.06 -13.45 -2.27
CA VAL A 350 18.75 -12.85 -2.58
C VAL A 350 17.63 -13.67 -1.94
N GLN A 351 17.62 -14.99 -2.12
CA GLN A 351 16.63 -15.91 -1.52
C GLN A 351 16.64 -15.80 0.01
N ASP A 352 17.82 -15.83 0.63
CA ASP A 352 17.97 -15.67 2.07
C ASP A 352 17.33 -14.36 2.55
N PHE A 353 17.62 -13.24 1.89
CA PHE A 353 17.08 -11.93 2.29
C PHE A 353 15.56 -11.87 2.12
N LEU A 354 15.04 -12.37 1.00
CA LEU A 354 13.62 -12.29 0.68
C LEU A 354 12.76 -13.25 1.52
N SER A 355 13.30 -14.38 1.95
CA SER A 355 12.60 -15.35 2.80
C SER A 355 12.76 -15.08 4.30
N HIS A 356 13.76 -14.29 4.70
CA HIS A 356 14.02 -14.02 6.11
C HIS A 356 13.14 -12.91 6.68
N THR A 357 12.52 -13.21 7.83
CA THR A 357 11.95 -12.21 8.73
C THR A 357 12.82 -12.13 9.98
N PRO A 358 13.47 -10.98 10.26
CA PRO A 358 14.32 -10.85 11.44
C PRO A 358 13.54 -11.17 12.72
N GLU A 359 14.14 -11.96 13.61
CA GLU A 359 13.63 -12.19 14.96
C GLU A 359 13.66 -10.88 15.77
N SER A 360 12.83 -10.78 16.80
CA SER A 360 12.95 -9.67 17.74
C SER A 360 14.30 -9.78 18.45
N PRO A 361 15.02 -8.67 18.70
CA PRO A 361 16.08 -8.73 19.70
C PRO A 361 15.44 -9.18 21.01
N THR A 362 15.85 -10.34 21.50
CA THR A 362 15.59 -10.74 22.88
C THR A 362 16.10 -9.60 23.76
N PRO A 363 15.31 -9.05 24.70
CA PRO A 363 15.87 -8.08 25.64
C PRO A 363 16.94 -8.79 26.47
N GLU A 364 18.20 -8.64 26.08
CA GLU A 364 19.34 -9.02 26.91
C GLU A 364 19.27 -8.16 28.18
N GLY A 365 19.10 -8.81 29.33
CA GLY A 365 19.22 -8.16 30.64
C GLY A 365 17.95 -8.09 31.51
N GLN A 366 16.97 -8.98 31.35
CA GLN A 366 16.09 -9.28 32.48
C GLN A 366 16.81 -10.31 33.38
N PRO A 367 17.17 -9.96 34.63
CA PRO A 367 17.88 -10.89 35.50
C PRO A 367 17.02 -12.13 35.76
N PRO A 368 17.61 -13.33 35.85
CA PRO A 368 16.88 -14.54 36.20
C PRO A 368 16.48 -14.44 37.67
N GLY A 369 15.24 -14.04 37.95
CA GLY A 369 14.77 -13.95 39.32
C GLY A 369 13.60 -12.99 39.52
N SER A 370 12.42 -13.39 39.07
CA SER A 370 11.17 -13.10 39.78
C SER A 370 10.15 -14.16 39.38
N GLN A 371 10.35 -15.35 39.94
CA GLN A 371 9.23 -16.25 40.23
C GLN A 371 8.27 -15.45 41.12
N ILE A 372 7.11 -15.08 40.59
CA ILE A 372 5.96 -14.78 41.43
C ILE A 372 5.24 -16.11 41.63
N PRO A 373 5.07 -16.57 42.88
CA PRO A 373 4.60 -17.92 43.18
C PRO A 373 3.13 -18.11 42.85
N ASP A 374 2.79 -19.33 42.45
CA ASP A 374 1.45 -19.89 42.55
C ASP A 374 0.90 -19.68 43.96
N SER A 375 -0.20 -18.95 44.10
CA SER A 375 -1.25 -19.17 45.11
C SER A 375 -2.28 -18.05 45.02
N HIS A 376 -3.49 -18.39 44.60
CA HIS A 376 -4.71 -18.30 45.41
C HIS A 376 -5.94 -18.41 44.52
N THR A 377 -6.51 -19.61 44.53
CA THR A 377 -7.94 -19.83 44.34
C THR A 377 -8.71 -19.08 45.43
N PRO A 378 -9.83 -18.42 45.11
CA PRO A 378 -10.93 -18.33 46.03
C PRO A 378 -12.21 -18.93 45.42
N GLU A 379 -12.63 -20.00 46.09
CA GLU A 379 -13.98 -20.46 46.39
C GLU A 379 -15.18 -19.87 45.62
N GLN A 380 -15.96 -20.79 45.07
CA GLN A 380 -17.37 -20.61 44.73
C GLN A 380 -18.20 -20.28 45.97
N PRO A 381 -19.29 -19.52 45.79
CA PRO A 381 -20.51 -19.76 46.56
C PRO A 381 -21.60 -20.32 45.64
N THR A 382 -21.95 -21.57 45.90
CA THR A 382 -23.27 -22.14 45.59
C THR A 382 -24.35 -21.35 46.30
N THR A 383 -25.40 -20.92 45.59
CA THR A 383 -26.79 -21.12 46.05
C THR A 383 -27.78 -20.98 44.90
N THR A 384 -28.63 -21.99 44.85
CA THR A 384 -29.87 -22.21 44.10
C THR A 384 -30.91 -21.13 44.33
N ARG A 385 -31.61 -20.68 43.26
CA ARG A 385 -33.08 -20.51 43.24
C ARG A 385 -33.63 -20.25 41.82
N SER A 386 -34.78 -20.89 41.57
CA SER A 386 -35.52 -21.04 40.31
C SER A 386 -36.22 -19.76 39.78
N PRO A 387 -36.77 -19.79 38.55
CA PRO A 387 -37.11 -18.60 37.75
C PRO A 387 -38.61 -18.21 37.72
N ALA A 388 -38.85 -17.08 37.03
CA ALA A 388 -40.11 -16.54 36.46
C ALA A 388 -40.93 -15.56 37.35
N PRO A 389 -41.80 -14.68 36.78
CA PRO A 389 -42.21 -14.50 35.38
C PRO A 389 -42.21 -13.03 34.85
N CYS A 390 -42.45 -12.89 33.53
CA CYS A 390 -42.75 -11.65 32.81
C CYS A 390 -44.01 -10.92 33.31
N PRO A 391 -44.12 -9.60 33.02
CA PRO A 391 -45.41 -8.99 32.66
C PRO A 391 -45.34 -8.11 31.38
N PRO A 392 -46.49 -7.64 30.85
CA PRO A 392 -46.79 -7.72 29.41
C PRO A 392 -46.74 -6.43 28.59
N SER A 393 -46.78 -6.67 27.28
CA SER A 393 -47.31 -5.89 26.14
C SER A 393 -48.11 -4.61 26.41
N SER A 394 -47.78 -3.55 25.66
CA SER A 394 -48.73 -2.53 25.24
C SER A 394 -48.68 -2.32 23.72
N ARG A 395 -49.85 -2.54 23.10
CA ARG A 395 -50.22 -2.35 21.69
C ARG A 395 -50.30 -0.85 21.30
N THR A 396 -49.79 -0.53 20.09
CA THR A 396 -50.44 0.11 18.89
C THR A 396 -51.36 1.34 19.11
N PRO A 397 -51.43 2.39 18.23
CA PRO A 397 -51.61 2.18 16.80
C PRO A 397 -51.03 3.17 15.76
N ALA A 398 -51.18 2.68 14.52
CA ALA A 398 -50.90 3.28 13.23
C ALA A 398 -51.53 4.67 13.02
N ARG A 399 -50.87 5.49 12.21
CA ARG A 399 -51.47 6.65 11.56
C ARG A 399 -51.28 6.58 10.05
N THR A 400 -52.44 6.70 9.41
CA THR A 400 -52.76 6.73 7.99
C THR A 400 -52.23 7.97 7.27
N ARG A 401 -51.89 7.79 5.99
CA ARG A 401 -51.81 8.86 4.97
C ARG A 401 -53.17 9.53 4.76
N PRO A 402 -53.19 10.75 4.22
CA PRO A 402 -54.17 11.13 3.22
C PRO A 402 -53.49 11.36 1.86
N ALA A 403 -54.19 10.92 0.82
CA ALA A 403 -54.01 11.39 -0.54
C ALA A 403 -54.86 12.65 -0.74
N SER A 404 -54.31 13.63 -1.44
CA SER A 404 -54.98 14.56 -2.36
C SER A 404 -53.91 15.16 -3.25
#